data_AF-A0A9C6X4X7-F1
#
_entry.id   AF-A0A9C6X4X7-F1
#
_cell.length_a   1.000
_cell.length_b   1.000
_cell.length_c   1.000
_cell.angle_alpha   90.00
_cell.angle_beta   90.00
_cell.angle_gamma   90.00
#
_symmetry.space_group_name_H-M   'P 1'
#
loop_
_entity.id
_entity.type
_entity.pdbx_description
1 polymer ?
#
loop_
_entity_poly.entity_id
_entity_poly.type
_entity_poly.pdbx_seq_one_letter_code
_entity_poly.pdbx_strand_id
1 'polypeptide(L)'
;MGCELGKLAASERGGGRGGGGGDGGGGKDDIPAPPATDPRLPLTAKQKYTMLASWKGINREMEATGVNMFIKLFEEHKELLNLFEKFIALQTREEQASSEELQEHATKVMNTLDEGIRGLDDMDAFFSYLGQVGASHRRINGFQSQYFWKIEGPFLKAVEQTLGDRYTANVENIYKVTIKLIIQTLVDGFEGTGPAAGSAGS
;
A
#
# COMPACT_ATOMS: atom_id res chain seq x y z
N MET A 1 -43.73 16.38 -27.75
CA MET A 1 -44.26 17.68 -28.20
C MET A 1 -43.17 18.70 -27.89
N GLY A 2 -42.38 19.24 -28.81
CA GLY A 2 -42.63 19.53 -30.21
C GLY A 2 -42.27 21.01 -30.39
N CYS A 3 -41.18 21.29 -31.08
CA CYS A 3 -40.99 22.51 -31.87
C CYS A 3 -39.96 22.19 -32.96
N GLU A 4 -40.46 22.21 -34.18
CA GLU A 4 -39.76 21.94 -35.44
C GLU A 4 -39.43 23.26 -36.19
N LEU A 5 -38.69 23.09 -37.30
CA LEU A 5 -38.62 23.92 -38.53
C LEU A 5 -37.59 25.08 -38.53
N GLY A 6 -36.75 25.27 -39.57
CA GLY A 6 -36.68 24.69 -40.92
C GLY A 6 -35.35 25.00 -41.63
N LYS A 7 -34.98 24.21 -42.67
CA LYS A 7 -34.98 24.57 -44.13
C LYS A 7 -33.92 25.61 -44.52
N LEU A 8 -33.08 25.53 -45.56
CA LEU A 8 -32.80 24.72 -46.76
C LEU A 8 -31.30 25.02 -47.08
N ALA A 9 -30.48 24.18 -47.74
CA ALA A 9 -30.51 23.98 -49.19
C ALA A 9 -29.52 22.87 -49.61
N ALA A 10 -29.90 22.14 -50.64
CA ALA A 10 -29.06 21.21 -51.39
C ALA A 10 -28.98 21.67 -52.85
N SER A 11 -27.77 21.63 -53.42
CA SER A 11 -27.41 21.63 -54.85
C SER A 11 -25.88 21.81 -54.88
N GLU A 12 -25.04 21.11 -55.65
CA GLU A 12 -25.24 20.22 -56.78
C GLU A 12 -24.02 19.31 -56.98
N ARG A 13 -24.23 18.24 -57.76
CA ARG A 13 -23.22 17.27 -58.21
C ARG A 13 -22.18 17.93 -59.14
N GLY A 14 -20.90 17.66 -58.89
CA GLY A 14 -19.83 17.78 -59.87
C GLY A 14 -19.00 16.50 -59.88
N GLY A 15 -19.14 15.69 -60.93
CA GLY A 15 -18.35 14.48 -61.14
C GLY A 15 -16.93 14.80 -61.61
N GLY A 16 -15.96 14.08 -61.08
CA GLY A 16 -14.56 14.14 -61.51
C GLY A 16 -13.81 12.89 -61.06
N ARG A 17 -13.59 11.98 -62.00
CA ARG A 17 -12.96 10.66 -61.85
C ARG A 17 -11.44 10.83 -61.99
N GLY A 18 -10.66 10.34 -61.03
CA GLY A 18 -9.20 10.28 -61.11
C GLY A 18 -8.62 9.50 -59.92
N GLY A 19 -8.11 8.30 -60.18
CA GLY A 19 -7.59 7.38 -59.17
C GLY A 19 -6.16 7.67 -58.70
N GLY A 20 -5.82 7.11 -57.55
CA GLY A 20 -4.46 7.04 -57.02
C GLY A 20 -4.49 6.35 -55.65
N GLY A 21 -3.93 5.13 -55.59
CA GLY A 21 -3.91 4.31 -54.37
C GLY A 21 -2.90 4.79 -53.31
N GLY A 22 -2.98 4.18 -52.14
CA GLY A 22 -2.12 4.38 -50.98
C GLY A 22 -2.94 4.20 -49.71
N ASP A 23 -3.11 2.97 -49.23
CA ASP A 23 -2.39 2.44 -48.06
C ASP A 23 -2.88 3.14 -46.77
N GLY A 24 -3.73 2.51 -45.96
CA GLY A 24 -3.29 1.41 -45.11
C GLY A 24 -2.69 1.98 -43.82
N GLY A 25 -3.52 2.50 -42.91
CA GLY A 25 -3.02 3.08 -41.68
C GLY A 25 -4.12 3.53 -40.73
N GLY A 26 -4.83 2.56 -40.15
CA GLY A 26 -5.67 2.82 -38.98
C GLY A 26 -4.78 3.32 -37.84
N GLY A 27 -4.83 4.62 -37.58
CA GLY A 27 -4.28 5.24 -36.38
C GLY A 27 -5.00 4.66 -35.18
N LYS A 28 -4.39 3.63 -34.57
CA LYS A 28 -4.72 3.19 -33.23
C LYS A 28 -4.44 4.38 -32.32
N ASP A 29 -5.53 4.92 -31.78
CA ASP A 29 -5.61 5.73 -30.57
C ASP A 29 -4.28 5.82 -29.80
N ASP A 30 -3.63 6.98 -29.90
CA ASP A 30 -2.54 7.38 -29.00
C ASP A 30 -3.11 7.53 -27.60
N ILE A 31 -3.34 6.39 -26.92
CA ILE A 31 -3.60 6.38 -25.48
C ILE A 31 -2.25 6.70 -24.82
N PRO A 32 -2.10 7.83 -24.12
CA PRO A 32 -0.86 8.14 -23.42
C PRO A 32 -0.54 7.01 -22.45
N ALA A 33 0.70 6.52 -22.50
CA ALA A 33 1.17 5.54 -21.52
C ALA A 33 0.93 6.12 -20.12
N PRO A 34 0.40 5.33 -19.17
CA PRO A 34 0.19 5.81 -17.82
C PRO A 34 1.50 6.34 -17.25
N PRO A 35 1.45 7.40 -16.40
CA PRO A 35 2.64 8.01 -15.85
C PRO A 35 3.51 6.96 -15.16
N ALA A 36 4.80 6.97 -15.48
CA ALA A 36 5.78 6.06 -14.89
C ALA A 36 5.82 6.26 -13.37
N THR A 37 5.84 5.17 -12.63
CA THR A 37 6.07 5.18 -11.18
C THR A 37 7.58 5.31 -10.89
N ASP A 38 7.93 5.75 -9.68
CA ASP A 38 9.32 5.71 -9.21
C ASP A 38 9.87 4.28 -9.38
N PRO A 39 11.08 4.09 -9.93
CA PRO A 39 11.66 2.76 -10.18
C PRO A 39 11.92 1.94 -8.91
N ARG A 40 11.98 2.59 -7.73
CA ARG A 40 12.14 1.94 -6.43
C ARG A 40 10.83 1.39 -5.89
N LEU A 41 9.69 1.79 -6.46
CA LEU A 41 8.37 1.28 -6.11
C LEU A 41 8.07 0.01 -6.93
N PRO A 42 7.96 -1.18 -6.32
CA PRO A 42 7.67 -2.43 -7.01
C PRO A 42 6.19 -2.59 -7.36
N LEU A 43 5.49 -1.49 -7.65
CA LEU A 43 4.08 -1.46 -8.03
C LEU A 43 3.91 -0.63 -9.30
N THR A 44 3.13 -1.13 -10.24
CA THR A 44 2.62 -0.32 -11.35
C THR A 44 1.69 0.79 -10.84
N ALA A 45 1.46 1.83 -11.64
CA ALA A 45 0.50 2.90 -11.32
C ALA A 45 -0.90 2.34 -10.96
N LYS A 46 -1.37 1.32 -11.68
CA LYS A 46 -2.65 0.65 -11.41
C LYS A 46 -2.66 -0.11 -10.08
N GLN A 47 -1.55 -0.79 -9.75
CA GLN A 47 -1.42 -1.50 -8.47
C GLN A 47 -1.35 -0.52 -7.30
N LYS A 48 -0.59 0.58 -7.42
CA LYS A 48 -0.57 1.66 -6.42
C LYS A 48 -1.97 2.24 -6.20
N TYR A 49 -2.71 2.55 -7.27
CA TYR A 49 -4.10 3.02 -7.15
C TYR A 49 -4.98 2.01 -6.40
N THR A 50 -4.86 0.72 -6.72
CA THR A 50 -5.62 -0.35 -6.06
C THR A 50 -5.25 -0.47 -4.58
N MET A 51 -3.96 -0.33 -4.24
CA MET A 51 -3.46 -0.31 -2.87
C MET A 51 -4.11 0.84 -2.09
N LEU A 52 -4.04 2.07 -2.59
CA LEU A 52 -4.63 3.25 -1.95
C LEU A 52 -6.16 3.14 -1.82
N ALA A 53 -6.84 2.62 -2.85
CA ALA A 53 -8.29 2.48 -2.85
C ALA A 53 -8.78 1.45 -1.82
N SER A 54 -8.13 0.27 -1.76
CA SER A 54 -8.47 -0.79 -0.79
C SER A 54 -8.10 -0.41 0.64
N TRP A 55 -6.99 0.31 0.83
CA TRP A 55 -6.55 0.80 2.14
C TRP A 55 -7.56 1.73 2.82
N LYS A 56 -8.39 2.46 2.07
CA LYS A 56 -9.51 3.23 2.64
C LYS A 56 -10.49 2.39 3.46
N GLY A 57 -10.65 1.11 3.12
CA GLY A 57 -11.44 0.16 3.91
C GLY A 57 -10.77 -0.16 5.24
N ILE A 58 -9.45 -0.37 5.23
CA ILE A 58 -8.65 -0.61 6.43
C ILE A 58 -8.63 0.62 7.34
N ASN A 59 -8.47 1.83 6.79
CA ASN A 59 -8.43 3.06 7.57
C ASN A 59 -9.70 3.33 8.40
N ARG A 60 -10.85 2.78 7.99
CA ARG A 60 -12.10 2.87 8.77
C ARG A 60 -12.11 1.94 9.98
N GLU A 61 -11.35 0.86 9.90
CA GLU A 61 -11.28 -0.23 10.89
C GLU A 61 -9.85 -0.35 11.43
N MET A 62 -9.12 0.77 11.54
CA MET A 62 -7.67 0.80 11.75
C MET A 62 -7.27 0.06 13.03
N GLU A 63 -7.90 0.43 14.15
CA GLU A 63 -7.64 -0.15 15.46
C GLU A 63 -8.00 -1.64 15.49
N ALA A 64 -9.21 -2.00 15.05
CA ALA A 64 -9.67 -3.38 15.01
C ALA A 64 -8.77 -4.27 14.13
N THR A 65 -8.31 -3.76 12.99
CA THR A 65 -7.37 -4.46 12.11
C THR A 65 -6.01 -4.64 12.78
N GLY A 66 -5.49 -3.58 13.41
CA GLY A 66 -4.21 -3.63 14.13
C GLY A 66 -4.23 -4.60 15.32
N VAL A 67 -5.28 -4.57 16.13
CA VAL A 67 -5.44 -5.49 17.27
C VAL A 67 -5.51 -6.93 16.78
N ASN A 68 -6.30 -7.21 15.73
CA ASN A 68 -6.37 -8.54 15.13
C ASN A 68 -5.02 -9.00 14.56
N MET A 69 -4.23 -8.10 13.97
CA MET A 69 -2.87 -8.40 13.52
C MET A 69 -1.97 -8.81 14.69
N PHE A 70 -2.00 -8.08 15.82
CA PHE A 70 -1.18 -8.40 16.97
C PHE A 70 -1.61 -9.68 17.70
N ILE A 71 -2.91 -9.93 17.82
CA ILE A 71 -3.43 -11.19 18.36
C ILE A 71 -2.85 -12.36 17.56
N LYS A 72 -2.93 -12.31 16.23
CA LYS A 72 -2.36 -13.34 15.35
C LYS A 72 -0.84 -13.46 15.49
N LEU A 73 -0.14 -12.34 15.60
CA LEU A 73 1.30 -12.31 15.83
C LEU A 73 1.66 -13.08 17.10
N PHE A 74 0.95 -12.87 18.20
CA PHE A 74 1.24 -13.54 19.47
C PHE A 74 0.72 -14.98 19.51
N GLU A 75 -0.33 -15.32 18.75
CA GLU A 75 -0.76 -16.71 18.53
C GLU A 75 0.35 -17.52 17.82
N GLU A 76 1.01 -16.93 16.81
CA GLU A 76 2.05 -17.56 15.99
C GLU A 76 3.47 -17.47 16.58
N HIS A 77 3.76 -16.39 17.31
CA HIS A 77 5.09 -16.02 17.81
C HIS A 77 5.04 -15.57 19.27
N LYS A 78 4.64 -16.49 20.16
CA LYS A 78 4.49 -16.24 21.61
C LYS A 78 5.74 -15.65 22.25
N GLU A 79 6.93 -15.98 21.73
CA GLU A 79 8.20 -15.45 22.22
C GLU A 79 8.29 -13.92 22.13
N LEU A 80 7.57 -13.29 21.20
CA LEU A 80 7.59 -11.85 21.01
C LEU A 80 6.88 -11.10 22.14
N LEU A 81 5.95 -11.72 22.87
CA LEU A 81 5.33 -11.14 24.07
C LEU A 81 6.37 -10.75 25.13
N ASN A 82 7.54 -11.37 25.14
CA ASN A 82 8.61 -11.05 26.10
C ASN A 82 9.29 -9.70 25.82
N LEU A 83 9.16 -9.15 24.60
CA LEU A 83 9.66 -7.81 24.25
C LEU A 83 8.77 -6.69 24.81
N PHE A 84 7.64 -7.09 25.39
CA PHE A 84 6.51 -6.26 25.69
C PHE A 84 6.22 -6.41 27.19
N GLU A 85 7.01 -5.73 28.04
CA GLU A 85 6.95 -5.88 29.51
C GLU A 85 5.54 -5.70 30.09
N LYS A 86 4.73 -4.81 29.50
CA LYS A 86 3.34 -4.55 29.90
C LYS A 86 2.34 -5.63 29.43
N PHE A 87 2.75 -6.53 28.54
CA PHE A 87 1.87 -7.45 27.82
C PHE A 87 2.13 -8.92 28.11
N ILE A 88 3.22 -9.25 28.82
CA ILE A 88 3.61 -10.64 29.10
C ILE A 88 2.52 -11.44 29.84
N ALA A 89 1.63 -10.75 30.55
CA ALA A 89 0.50 -11.35 31.26
C ALA A 89 -0.73 -11.63 30.37
N LEU A 90 -0.82 -11.04 29.17
CA LEU A 90 -1.95 -11.17 28.25
C LEU A 90 -1.78 -12.41 27.37
N GLN A 91 -2.09 -13.57 27.93
CA GLN A 91 -1.83 -14.86 27.28
C GLN A 91 -3.01 -15.38 26.46
N THR A 92 -4.21 -14.82 26.67
CA THR A 92 -5.42 -15.17 25.94
C THR A 92 -5.79 -14.12 24.90
N ARG A 93 -6.56 -14.55 23.90
CA ARG A 93 -7.07 -13.67 22.84
C ARG A 93 -7.98 -12.59 23.40
N GLU A 94 -8.82 -12.95 24.36
CA GLU A 94 -9.79 -12.07 25.00
C GLU A 94 -9.08 -10.97 25.80
N GLU A 95 -8.07 -11.33 26.59
CA GLU A 95 -7.23 -10.37 27.33
C GLU A 95 -6.53 -9.40 26.38
N GLN A 96 -5.91 -9.92 25.31
CA GLN A 96 -5.23 -9.12 24.31
C GLN A 96 -6.20 -8.15 23.61
N ALA A 97 -7.38 -8.61 23.20
CA ALA A 97 -8.39 -7.77 22.54
C ALA A 97 -8.87 -6.61 23.45
N SER A 98 -8.97 -6.86 24.75
CA SER A 98 -9.43 -5.88 25.74
C SER A 98 -8.34 -4.94 26.30
N SER A 99 -7.07 -5.18 25.97
CA SER A 99 -5.96 -4.38 26.50
C SER A 99 -5.86 -3.02 25.81
N GLU A 100 -5.98 -1.96 26.60
CA GLU A 100 -5.80 -0.58 26.15
C GLU A 100 -4.37 -0.37 25.63
N GLU A 101 -3.36 -0.93 26.31
CA GLU A 101 -1.97 -0.83 25.86
C GLU A 101 -1.77 -1.48 24.48
N LEU A 102 -2.49 -2.57 24.20
CA LEU A 102 -2.32 -3.29 22.93
C LEU A 102 -3.00 -2.51 21.82
N GLN A 103 -4.19 -1.98 22.09
CA GLN A 103 -4.91 -1.09 21.19
C GLN A 103 -4.08 0.15 20.85
N GLU A 104 -3.43 0.78 21.83
CA GLU A 104 -2.54 1.92 21.60
C GLU A 104 -1.34 1.55 20.72
N HIS A 105 -0.68 0.43 21.00
CA HIS A 105 0.48 0.01 20.23
C HIS A 105 0.10 -0.42 18.81
N ALA A 106 -0.97 -1.21 18.67
CA ALA A 106 -1.56 -1.59 17.40
C ALA A 106 -1.89 -0.36 16.56
N THR A 107 -2.51 0.66 17.15
CA THR A 107 -2.83 1.93 16.47
C THR A 107 -1.57 2.65 16.00
N LYS A 108 -0.51 2.72 16.82
CA LYS A 108 0.78 3.32 16.42
C LYS A 108 1.40 2.60 15.23
N VAL A 109 1.37 1.26 15.21
CA VAL A 109 1.89 0.47 14.09
C VAL A 109 1.04 0.68 12.84
N MET A 110 -0.28 0.62 12.96
CA MET A 110 -1.18 0.83 11.82
C MET A 110 -1.08 2.25 11.24
N ASN A 111 -0.87 3.27 12.07
CA ASN A 111 -0.58 4.63 11.60
C ASN A 111 0.75 4.71 10.85
N THR A 112 1.79 4.02 11.33
CA THR A 112 3.05 3.89 10.57
C THR A 112 2.83 3.29 9.19
N LEU A 113 1.99 2.24 9.10
CA LEU A 113 1.65 1.62 7.82
C LEU A 113 0.82 2.55 6.93
N ASP A 114 -0.12 3.32 7.50
CA ASP A 114 -0.90 4.33 6.75
C ASP A 114 0.01 5.40 6.16
N GLU A 115 0.93 5.95 6.95
CA GLU A 115 1.91 6.93 6.47
C GLU A 115 2.81 6.34 5.38
N GLY A 116 3.29 5.10 5.55
CA GLY A 116 4.03 4.39 4.50
C GLY A 116 3.23 4.21 3.22
N ILE A 117 1.95 3.83 3.31
CA ILE A 117 1.09 3.62 2.14
C ILE A 117 0.73 4.93 1.45
N ARG A 118 0.53 6.02 2.19
CA ARG A 118 0.34 7.37 1.64
C ARG A 118 1.61 7.92 1.00
N GLY A 119 2.78 7.54 1.51
CA GLY A 119 4.09 7.91 1.00
C GLY A 119 4.49 7.22 -0.31
N LEU A 120 3.70 6.32 -0.90
CA LEU A 120 4.06 5.62 -2.15
C LEU A 120 4.14 6.54 -3.39
N ASP A 121 3.75 7.81 -3.27
CA ASP A 121 3.97 8.85 -4.29
C ASP A 121 5.31 9.58 -4.14
N ASP A 122 5.93 9.53 -2.96
CA ASP A 122 7.23 10.14 -2.62
C ASP A 122 8.11 9.09 -1.93
N MET A 123 8.89 8.36 -2.73
CA MET A 123 9.71 7.27 -2.23
C MET A 123 10.83 7.76 -1.29
N ASP A 124 11.31 9.00 -1.42
CA ASP A 124 12.33 9.54 -0.52
C ASP A 124 11.75 9.79 0.88
N ALA A 125 10.55 10.37 0.95
CA ALA A 125 9.80 10.51 2.21
C ALA A 125 9.47 9.13 2.82
N PHE A 126 9.03 8.17 1.99
CA PHE A 126 8.76 6.79 2.40
C PHE A 126 9.97 6.14 3.07
N PHE A 127 11.13 6.15 2.41
CA PHE A 127 12.34 5.51 2.94
C PHE A 127 12.88 6.24 4.17
N SER A 128 12.82 7.58 4.18
CA SER A 128 13.24 8.37 5.33
C SER A 128 12.40 8.09 6.57
N TYR A 129 11.06 8.10 6.44
CA TYR A 129 10.15 7.89 7.56
C TYR A 129 10.25 6.47 8.11
N LEU A 130 10.11 5.45 7.26
CA LEU A 130 10.17 4.05 7.71
C LEU A 130 11.57 3.68 8.19
N GLY A 131 12.62 4.22 7.57
CA GLY A 131 14.00 4.04 8.06
C GLY A 131 14.18 4.54 9.50
N GLN A 132 13.61 5.70 9.84
CA GLN A 132 13.62 6.24 11.21
C GLN A 132 12.82 5.36 12.19
N VAL A 133 11.66 4.85 11.76
CA VAL A 133 10.88 3.91 12.57
C VAL A 133 11.67 2.63 12.83
N GLY A 134 12.30 2.07 11.79
CA GLY A 134 13.19 0.92 11.91
C GLY A 134 14.33 1.17 12.91
N ALA A 135 15.03 2.29 12.77
CA ALA A 135 16.12 2.69 13.68
C ALA A 135 15.65 2.85 15.14
N SER A 136 14.41 3.29 15.36
CA SER A 136 13.87 3.46 16.71
C SER A 136 13.74 2.15 17.49
N HIS A 137 13.55 1.01 16.79
CA HIS A 137 13.43 -0.31 17.41
C HIS A 137 14.75 -0.81 18.02
N ARG A 138 15.89 -0.21 17.69
CA ARG A 138 17.18 -0.48 18.35
C ARG A 138 17.17 -0.17 19.85
N ARG A 139 16.23 0.67 20.30
CA ARG A 139 16.06 1.04 21.71
C ARG A 139 15.33 -0.04 22.52
N ILE A 140 14.73 -1.02 21.85
CA ILE A 140 14.01 -2.12 22.49
C ILE A 140 15.01 -3.23 22.81
N ASN A 141 15.22 -3.49 24.10
CA ASN A 141 16.16 -4.51 24.54
C ASN A 141 15.75 -5.90 24.01
N GLY A 142 16.68 -6.63 23.42
CA GLY A 142 16.44 -7.97 22.87
C GLY A 142 15.70 -8.00 21.53
N PHE A 143 15.34 -6.86 20.94
CA PHE A 143 14.73 -6.82 19.61
C PHE A 143 15.75 -7.19 18.53
N GLN A 144 15.32 -7.98 17.55
CA GLN A 144 16.14 -8.42 16.42
C GLN A 144 15.45 -8.06 15.11
N SER A 145 16.21 -7.70 14.06
CA SER A 145 15.64 -7.29 12.77
C SER A 145 14.70 -8.33 12.17
N GLN A 146 15.00 -9.62 12.37
CA GLN A 146 14.15 -10.74 11.94
C GLN A 146 12.73 -10.72 12.51
N TYR A 147 12.49 -10.02 13.62
CA TYR A 147 11.15 -9.90 14.21
C TYR A 147 10.20 -9.04 13.37
N PHE A 148 10.70 -8.10 12.57
CA PHE A 148 9.86 -7.36 11.63
C PHE A 148 9.19 -8.29 10.62
N TRP A 149 9.88 -9.32 10.14
CA TRP A 149 9.30 -10.28 9.19
C TRP A 149 8.17 -11.13 9.78
N LYS A 150 8.08 -11.23 11.11
CA LYS A 150 7.01 -11.97 11.78
C LYS A 150 5.64 -11.29 11.63
N ILE A 151 5.60 -10.01 11.24
CA ILE A 151 4.34 -9.29 11.05
C ILE A 151 3.69 -9.57 9.69
N GLU A 152 4.42 -10.07 8.68
CA GLU A 152 3.90 -10.22 7.31
C GLU A 152 2.62 -11.08 7.26
N GLY A 153 2.69 -12.30 7.80
CA GLY A 153 1.55 -13.22 7.83
C GLY A 153 0.36 -12.67 8.61
N PRO A 154 0.54 -12.27 9.88
CA PRO A 154 -0.50 -11.67 10.71
C PRO A 154 -1.16 -10.44 10.07
N PHE A 155 -0.37 -9.56 9.44
CA PHE A 155 -0.86 -8.38 8.74
C PHE A 155 -1.76 -8.76 7.55
N LEU A 156 -1.28 -9.65 6.68
CA LEU A 156 -2.05 -10.09 5.51
C LEU A 156 -3.37 -10.76 5.94
N LYS A 157 -3.34 -11.55 7.01
CA LYS A 157 -4.55 -12.17 7.58
C LYS A 157 -5.50 -11.17 8.20
N ALA A 158 -5.02 -10.13 8.87
CA ALA A 158 -5.88 -9.07 9.40
C ALA A 158 -6.53 -8.27 8.27
N VAL A 159 -5.77 -7.92 7.22
CA VAL A 159 -6.29 -7.22 6.04
C VAL A 159 -7.34 -8.06 5.30
N GLU A 160 -7.08 -9.37 5.11
CA GLU A 160 -8.02 -10.31 4.51
C GLU A 160 -9.35 -10.30 5.26
N GLN A 161 -9.31 -10.39 6.59
CA GLN A 161 -10.49 -10.36 7.44
C GLN A 161 -11.26 -9.04 7.35
N THR A 162 -10.55 -7.90 7.36
CA THR A 162 -11.19 -6.57 7.30
C THR A 162 -11.80 -6.27 5.92
N LEU A 163 -11.15 -6.70 4.83
CA LEU A 163 -11.63 -6.42 3.48
C LEU A 163 -12.69 -7.41 2.99
N GLY A 164 -12.72 -8.63 3.53
CA GLY A 164 -13.68 -9.68 3.16
C GLY A 164 -13.63 -9.97 1.66
N ASP A 165 -14.79 -9.97 0.99
CA ASP A 165 -14.93 -10.24 -0.44
C ASP A 165 -14.11 -9.29 -1.35
N ARG A 166 -13.69 -8.13 -0.84
CA ARG A 166 -12.84 -7.19 -1.58
C ARG A 166 -11.38 -7.63 -1.62
N TYR A 167 -10.95 -8.57 -0.75
CA TYR A 167 -9.60 -9.12 -0.72
C TYR A 167 -9.41 -10.19 -1.81
N THR A 168 -9.46 -9.76 -3.06
CA THR A 168 -9.22 -10.63 -4.21
C THR A 168 -7.75 -11.06 -4.30
N ALA A 169 -7.43 -12.12 -5.05
CA ALA A 169 -6.05 -12.56 -5.28
C ALA A 169 -5.13 -11.46 -5.83
N ASN A 170 -5.67 -10.54 -6.65
CA ASN A 170 -4.92 -9.38 -7.13
C ASN A 170 -4.60 -8.40 -5.98
N VAL A 171 -5.56 -8.13 -5.10
CA VAL A 171 -5.36 -7.29 -3.92
C VAL A 171 -4.35 -7.94 -2.97
N GLU A 172 -4.49 -9.23 -2.69
CA GLU A 172 -3.54 -9.99 -1.88
C GLU A 172 -2.10 -9.86 -2.40
N ASN A 173 -1.89 -10.04 -3.70
CA ASN A 173 -0.56 -9.90 -4.30
C ASN A 173 0.00 -8.47 -4.13
N ILE A 174 -0.83 -7.44 -4.27
CA ILE A 174 -0.43 -6.04 -4.08
C ILE A 174 -0.03 -5.80 -2.62
N TYR A 175 -0.82 -6.29 -1.65
CA TYR A 175 -0.49 -6.18 -0.23
C TYR A 175 0.79 -6.92 0.12
N LYS A 176 1.01 -8.13 -0.42
CA LYS A 176 2.26 -8.90 -0.26
C LYS A 176 3.48 -8.13 -0.73
N VAL A 177 3.42 -7.52 -1.91
CA VAL A 177 4.53 -6.72 -2.44
C VAL A 177 4.76 -5.46 -1.58
N THR A 178 3.68 -4.78 -1.20
CA THR A 178 3.75 -3.54 -0.42
C THR A 178 4.31 -3.77 0.98
N ILE A 179 3.81 -4.78 1.70
CA ILE A 179 4.26 -5.07 3.07
C ILE A 179 5.73 -5.52 3.10
N LYS A 180 6.18 -6.28 2.10
CA LYS A 180 7.59 -6.67 1.99
C LYS A 180 8.51 -5.47 1.80
N LEU A 181 8.11 -4.50 0.97
CA LEU A 181 8.87 -3.26 0.82
C LEU A 181 8.95 -2.48 2.14
N ILE A 182 7.83 -2.35 2.86
CA ILE A 182 7.78 -1.67 4.16
C ILE A 182 8.68 -2.38 5.17
N ILE A 183 8.54 -3.70 5.33
CA ILE A 183 9.33 -4.50 6.27
C ILE A 183 10.82 -4.40 5.93
N GLN A 184 11.20 -4.54 4.65
CA GLN A 184 12.60 -4.41 4.26
C GLN A 184 13.15 -3.03 4.62
N THR A 185 12.37 -1.96 4.41
CA THR A 185 12.78 -0.60 4.77
C THR A 185 12.96 -0.43 6.28
N LEU A 186 12.09 -1.02 7.10
CA LEU A 186 12.23 -1.05 8.56
C LEU A 186 13.51 -1.80 8.99
N VAL A 187 13.79 -2.95 8.36
CA VAL A 187 15.00 -3.74 8.58
C VAL A 187 16.24 -2.93 8.22
N ASP A 188 16.26 -2.30 7.05
CA ASP A 188 17.39 -1.49 6.60
C ASP A 188 17.63 -0.29 7.53
N GLY A 189 16.56 0.33 8.01
CA GLY A 189 16.61 1.38 9.04
C GLY A 189 17.17 0.87 10.37
N PHE A 190 16.79 -0.33 10.80
CA PHE A 190 17.29 -0.98 12.01
C PHE A 190 18.75 -1.43 11.87
N GLU A 191 19.19 -1.89 10.72
CA GLU A 191 20.56 -2.36 10.50
C GLU A 191 21.51 -1.20 10.14
N GLY A 192 20.97 -0.07 9.72
CA GLY A 192 21.75 1.10 9.33
C GLY A 192 22.30 0.99 7.90
N THR A 193 21.68 0.11 7.11
CA THR A 193 22.00 -0.18 5.71
C THR A 193 21.07 0.54 4.74
N GLY A 194 20.04 1.22 5.26
CA GLY A 194 19.10 2.01 4.46
C GLY A 194 19.77 3.20 3.76
N PRO A 195 19.14 3.75 2.71
CA PRO A 195 19.65 4.93 2.03
C PRO A 195 19.87 6.02 3.07
N ALA A 196 21.11 6.51 3.19
CA ALA A 196 21.46 7.56 4.12
C ALA A 196 20.49 8.73 3.90
N ALA A 197 19.75 9.11 4.96
CA ALA A 197 19.01 10.37 4.96
C ALA A 197 20.02 11.43 4.52
N GLY A 198 19.76 12.03 3.35
CA GLY A 198 20.77 12.71 2.55
C GLY A 198 21.72 13.52 3.42
N SER A 199 23.02 13.26 3.26
CA SER A 199 24.02 14.24 3.62
C SER A 199 23.72 15.49 2.80
N ALA A 200 22.95 16.42 3.39
CA ALA A 200 22.96 17.79 2.96
C ALA A 200 24.42 18.23 3.10
N GLY A 201 25.09 18.31 1.96
CA GLY A 201 26.50 18.64 1.86
C GLY A 201 26.78 19.98 2.52
N SER A 202 27.93 20.00 3.19
CA SER A 202 28.84 21.11 3.52
C SER A 202 28.29 22.53 3.58
#